data_AF-A0A8H8SPB1-F1
#
_entry.id   AF-A0A8H8SPB1-F1
#
_cell.length_a   1.000
_cell.length_b   1.000
_cell.length_c   1.000
_cell.angle_alpha   90.00
_cell.angle_beta   90.00
_cell.angle_gamma   90.00
#
_symmetry.space_group_name_H-M   'P 1'
#
loop_
_entity.id
_entity.type
_entity.pdbx_description
1 polymer ?
#
loop_
_entity_poly.entity_id
_entity_poly.type
_entity_poly.pdbx_seq_one_letter_code
_entity_poly.pdbx_strand_id
1 'polypeptide(L)'
;MYVSFRCALSFIYLRRSLANQLPATFVGINDLNRGAPIVATINTLFTLQESLYNAGARNFLFINVPPEDRAPFSIDWAGNKNTTLKGLIATWNDQLKASAAAFQAKHSDIATFYYDSWSLTPSFSTAPRPTDSQM
;
A
#
# COMPACT_ATOMS: atom_id res chain seq x y z
N MET A 1 -10.28 45.33 -37.92
CA MET A 1 -9.25 45.16 -36.86
C MET A 1 -9.94 44.92 -35.53
N TYR A 2 -10.21 43.66 -35.20
CA TYR A 2 -10.06 43.02 -33.89
C TYR A 2 -10.33 41.52 -34.08
N VAL A 3 -9.52 40.73 -33.40
CA VAL A 3 -9.24 39.30 -33.59
C VAL A 3 -10.06 38.46 -32.59
N SER A 4 -10.42 37.22 -32.98
CA SER A 4 -10.56 35.96 -32.19
C SER A 4 -10.73 36.06 -30.65
N PHE A 5 -11.63 35.33 -29.99
CA PHE A 5 -11.61 33.86 -29.88
C PHE A 5 -12.99 33.31 -29.47
N ARG A 6 -13.35 32.17 -30.09
CA ARG A 6 -14.43 31.29 -29.66
C ARG A 6 -14.11 30.73 -28.28
N CYS A 7 -14.98 30.96 -27.30
CA CYS A 7 -14.99 30.16 -26.07
C CYS A 7 -15.98 29.01 -26.28
N ALA A 8 -15.54 27.97 -26.99
CA ALA A 8 -16.18 26.67 -26.96
C ALA A 8 -15.42 25.83 -25.94
N LEU A 9 -16.11 25.34 -24.91
CA LEU A 9 -16.14 23.94 -24.48
C LEU A 9 -16.77 23.90 -23.09
N SER A 10 -18.09 23.74 -23.07
CA SER A 10 -18.77 23.01 -22.02
C SER A 10 -18.29 21.55 -22.08
N PHE A 11 -17.15 21.25 -21.47
CA PHE A 11 -16.85 19.91 -21.01
C PHE A 11 -16.85 19.93 -19.50
N ILE A 12 -18.06 19.85 -18.97
CA ILE A 12 -18.33 19.20 -17.69
C ILE A 12 -18.06 17.70 -17.94
N TYR A 13 -16.79 17.32 -18.12
CA TYR A 13 -16.36 15.99 -17.67
C TYR A 13 -16.07 16.19 -16.20
N LEU A 14 -16.85 15.54 -15.35
CA LEU A 14 -16.59 15.38 -13.94
C LEU A 14 -15.20 14.73 -13.77
N ARG A 15 -14.11 15.50 -13.85
CA ARG A 15 -12.82 15.11 -13.29
C ARG A 15 -13.12 14.96 -11.80
N ARG A 16 -13.30 13.72 -11.33
CA ARG A 16 -13.31 13.48 -9.89
C ARG A 16 -11.96 13.97 -9.39
N SER A 17 -11.98 15.07 -8.66
CA SER A 17 -10.80 15.55 -7.95
C SER A 17 -10.28 14.40 -7.09
N LEU A 18 -9.01 14.03 -7.28
CA LEU A 18 -8.35 13.04 -6.43
C LEU A 18 -8.11 13.57 -5.01
N ALA A 19 -8.33 14.88 -4.77
CA ALA A 19 -8.23 15.47 -3.43
C ALA A 19 -9.21 14.83 -2.43
N ASN A 20 -10.37 14.35 -2.92
CA ASN A 20 -11.38 13.68 -2.09
C ASN A 20 -11.29 12.15 -2.15
N GLN A 21 -10.20 11.60 -2.69
CA GLN A 21 -9.97 10.16 -2.77
C GLN A 21 -8.83 9.74 -1.84
N LEU A 22 -8.93 8.51 -1.35
CA LEU A 22 -7.88 7.83 -0.58
C LEU A 22 -7.47 6.54 -1.32
N PRO A 23 -6.59 6.63 -2.32
CA PRO A 23 -5.99 5.44 -2.91
C PRO A 23 -5.25 4.63 -1.85
N ALA A 24 -5.51 3.32 -1.85
CA ALA A 24 -4.81 2.35 -1.03
C ALA A 24 -3.80 1.59 -1.87
N THR A 25 -2.55 1.54 -1.41
CA THR A 25 -1.48 0.73 -1.97
C THR A 25 -1.26 -0.47 -1.06
N PHE A 26 -1.72 -1.64 -1.51
CA PHE A 26 -1.53 -2.91 -0.84
C PHE A 26 -0.97 -3.94 -1.83
N VAL A 27 0.35 -4.04 -1.85
CA VAL A 27 1.12 -4.88 -2.77
C VAL A 27 2.37 -5.40 -2.06
N GLY A 28 3.04 -6.38 -2.66
CA GLY A 28 4.36 -6.83 -2.21
C GLY A 28 4.52 -8.34 -2.11
N ILE A 29 3.50 -9.07 -1.64
CA ILE A 29 3.67 -10.52 -1.46
C ILE A 29 3.99 -11.25 -2.78
N ASN A 30 3.32 -10.89 -3.87
CA ASN A 30 3.58 -11.52 -5.16
C ASN A 30 4.99 -11.22 -5.68
N ASP A 31 5.51 -10.03 -5.41
CA ASP A 31 6.88 -9.62 -5.71
C ASP A 31 7.90 -10.45 -4.90
N LEU A 32 7.66 -10.60 -3.59
CA LEU A 32 8.49 -11.42 -2.71
C LEU A 32 8.50 -12.89 -3.14
N ASN A 33 7.33 -13.46 -3.47
CA ASN A 33 7.22 -14.85 -3.95
C ASN A 33 7.90 -15.07 -5.31
N ARG A 34 8.05 -14.01 -6.13
CA ARG A 34 8.78 -14.05 -7.40
C ARG A 34 10.28 -13.72 -7.25
N GLY A 35 10.74 -13.40 -6.04
CA GLY A 35 12.13 -13.01 -5.80
C GLY A 35 12.49 -11.64 -6.39
N ALA A 36 11.54 -10.72 -6.51
CA ALA A 36 11.80 -9.39 -7.04
C ALA A 36 12.75 -8.58 -6.12
N PRO A 37 13.62 -7.73 -6.67
CA PRO A 37 14.52 -6.90 -5.88
C PRO A 37 13.75 -5.81 -5.11
N ILE A 38 13.60 -6.00 -3.79
CA ILE A 38 12.76 -5.15 -2.90
C ILE A 38 13.01 -3.65 -3.12
N VAL A 39 14.28 -3.21 -3.04
CA VAL A 39 14.63 -1.77 -3.16
C VAL A 39 14.17 -1.18 -4.49
N ALA A 40 14.42 -1.89 -5.60
CA ALA A 40 14.04 -1.40 -6.92
C ALA A 40 12.51 -1.38 -7.08
N THR A 41 11.81 -2.42 -6.60
CA THR A 41 10.35 -2.47 -6.63
C THR A 41 9.71 -1.35 -5.81
N ILE A 42 10.21 -1.08 -4.61
CA ILE A 42 9.73 0.03 -3.77
C ILE A 42 10.01 1.38 -4.45
N ASN A 43 11.18 1.57 -5.05
CA ASN A 43 11.47 2.81 -5.80
C ASN A 43 10.49 3.02 -6.97
N THR A 44 10.17 1.96 -7.73
CA THR A 44 9.15 2.01 -8.78
C THR A 44 7.78 2.34 -8.20
N LEU A 45 7.41 1.72 -7.07
CA LEU A 45 6.14 1.99 -6.39
C LEU A 45 6.02 3.47 -6.02
N PHE A 46 7.06 4.10 -5.46
CA PHE A 46 7.02 5.52 -5.13
C PHE A 46 7.07 6.45 -6.34
N THR A 47 7.65 6.01 -7.46
CA THR A 47 7.52 6.72 -8.75
C THR A 47 6.05 6.77 -9.23
N LEU A 48 5.29 5.70 -8.99
CA LEU A 48 3.85 5.69 -9.27
C LEU A 48 3.07 6.59 -8.30
N GLN A 49 3.47 6.67 -7.02
CA GLN A 49 2.85 7.60 -6.06
C GLN A 49 3.09 9.07 -6.44
N GLU A 50 4.28 9.41 -6.94
CA GLU A 50 4.57 10.72 -7.52
C GLU A 50 3.63 11.04 -8.69
N SER A 51 3.35 10.05 -9.54
CA SER A 51 2.42 10.21 -10.66
C SER A 51 0.99 10.50 -10.18
N LEU A 52 0.54 9.84 -9.12
CA LEU A 52 -0.75 10.11 -8.47
C LEU A 52 -0.79 11.49 -7.81
N TYR A 53 0.29 11.89 -7.12
CA TYR A 53 0.42 13.23 -6.54
C TYR A 53 0.32 14.33 -7.61
N ASN A 54 1.05 14.17 -8.71
CA ASN A 54 1.01 15.08 -9.86
C ASN A 54 -0.36 15.11 -10.54
N ALA A 55 -1.12 14.02 -10.46
CA ALA A 55 -2.51 13.95 -10.93
C ALA A 55 -3.53 14.59 -9.97
N GLY A 56 -3.10 15.01 -8.77
CA GLY A 56 -3.93 15.71 -7.78
C GLY A 56 -4.30 14.90 -6.55
N ALA A 57 -3.76 13.69 -6.36
CA ALA A 57 -3.98 12.94 -5.13
C ALA A 57 -3.32 13.64 -3.94
N ARG A 58 -4.04 13.69 -2.81
CA ARG A 58 -3.57 14.34 -1.58
C ARG A 58 -3.62 13.43 -0.36
N ASN A 59 -4.21 12.25 -0.49
CA ASN A 59 -4.23 11.26 0.57
C ASN A 59 -3.67 9.95 0.03
N PHE A 60 -2.84 9.26 0.81
CA PHE A 60 -2.20 8.02 0.39
C PHE A 60 -2.23 7.03 1.54
N LEU A 61 -2.88 5.88 1.36
CA LEU A 61 -2.85 4.79 2.33
C LEU A 61 -1.86 3.72 1.85
N PHE A 62 -0.88 3.39 2.69
CA PHE A 62 0.05 2.28 2.49
C PHE A 62 -0.26 1.16 3.48
N ILE A 63 -0.43 -0.05 2.96
CA ILE A 63 -0.65 -1.25 3.78
C ILE A 63 0.57 -2.15 3.60
N ASN A 64 1.21 -2.52 4.72
CA ASN A 64 2.36 -3.41 4.69
C ASN A 64 1.94 -4.87 4.44
N VAL A 65 2.90 -5.73 4.08
CA VAL A 65 2.63 -7.15 3.82
C VAL A 65 2.29 -7.84 5.14
N PRO A 66 1.15 -8.57 5.22
CA PRO A 66 0.76 -9.30 6.42
C PRO A 66 1.74 -10.45 6.71
N PRO A 67 1.63 -11.16 7.85
CA PRO A 67 2.53 -12.24 8.22
C PRO A 67 2.20 -13.52 7.45
N GLU A 68 2.42 -13.45 6.14
CA GLU A 68 2.25 -14.55 5.20
C GLU A 68 3.25 -15.68 5.44
N ASP A 69 4.35 -15.42 6.17
CA ASP A 69 5.25 -16.45 6.71
C ASP A 69 4.55 -17.45 7.65
N ARG A 70 3.33 -17.13 8.10
CA ARG A 70 2.51 -17.94 9.01
C ARG A 70 1.24 -18.47 8.36
N ALA A 71 0.99 -18.17 7.10
CA ALA A 71 -0.16 -18.69 6.39
C ALA A 71 -0.03 -20.22 6.20
N PRO A 72 -1.14 -20.97 6.09
CA PRO A 72 -1.09 -22.43 5.92
C PRO A 72 -0.20 -22.88 4.75
N PHE A 73 -0.12 -22.09 3.67
CA PHE A 73 0.73 -22.42 2.51
C PHE A 73 2.25 -22.23 2.77
N SER A 74 2.62 -21.48 3.81
CA SER A 74 4.01 -21.15 4.18
C SER A 74 4.58 -22.05 5.28
N ILE A 75 3.83 -23.07 5.68
CA ILE A 75 4.20 -24.03 6.71
C ILE A 75 4.48 -25.37 6.02
N ASP A 76 5.64 -25.97 6.27
CA ASP A 76 5.96 -27.29 5.72
C ASP A 76 5.21 -28.41 6.46
N TRP A 77 5.32 -29.65 5.95
CA TRP A 77 4.69 -30.83 6.55
C TRP A 77 5.16 -31.14 7.97
N ALA A 78 6.33 -30.62 8.38
CA ALA A 78 6.86 -30.75 9.73
C ALA A 78 6.44 -29.59 10.66
N GLY A 79 5.66 -28.63 10.16
CA GLY A 79 5.21 -27.47 10.91
C GLY A 79 6.20 -26.30 10.96
N ASN A 80 7.30 -26.36 10.19
CA ASN A 80 8.29 -25.29 10.16
C ASN A 80 7.77 -24.09 9.36
N LYS A 81 7.98 -22.90 9.90
CA LYS A 81 7.62 -21.62 9.26
C LYS A 81 8.66 -21.23 8.23
N ASN A 82 8.24 -20.52 7.19
CA ASN A 82 9.13 -19.96 6.18
C ASN A 82 9.92 -18.74 6.71
N THR A 83 11.08 -19.01 7.32
CA THR A 83 11.96 -17.98 7.93
C THR A 83 12.56 -17.04 6.89
N THR A 84 12.83 -17.52 5.68
CA THR A 84 13.31 -16.69 4.56
C THR A 84 12.25 -15.66 4.17
N LEU A 85 11.00 -16.10 3.97
CA LEU A 85 9.89 -15.21 3.65
C LEU A 85 9.65 -14.20 4.78
N LYS A 86 9.73 -14.61 6.05
CA LYS A 86 9.64 -13.70 7.20
C LYS A 86 10.66 -12.55 7.12
N GLY A 87 11.92 -12.84 6.79
CA GLY A 87 12.97 -11.83 6.67
C GLY A 87 12.73 -10.89 5.47
N LEU A 88 12.26 -11.42 4.36
CA LEU A 88 11.90 -10.64 3.18
C LEU A 88 10.71 -9.70 3.43
N ILE A 89 9.67 -10.19 4.12
CA ILE A 89 8.51 -9.39 4.52
C ILE A 89 8.95 -8.26 5.46
N ALA A 90 9.80 -8.55 6.46
CA ALA A 90 10.32 -7.52 7.35
C ALA A 90 11.06 -6.41 6.57
N THR A 91 11.95 -6.80 5.66
CA THR A 91 12.70 -5.86 4.82
C THR A 91 11.78 -5.01 3.94
N TRP A 92 10.78 -5.63 3.32
CA TRP A 92 9.76 -4.92 2.52
C TRP A 92 8.98 -3.91 3.35
N ASN A 93 8.49 -4.34 4.52
CA ASN A 93 7.66 -3.53 5.40
C ASN A 93 8.42 -2.31 5.95
N ASP A 94 9.69 -2.49 6.31
CA ASP A 94 10.57 -1.41 6.76
C ASP A 94 10.84 -0.41 5.65
N GLN A 95 11.17 -0.88 4.44
CA GLN A 95 11.42 0.00 3.29
C GLN A 95 10.15 0.76 2.87
N LEU A 96 8.99 0.10 2.81
CA LEU A 96 7.72 0.76 2.51
C LEU A 96 7.42 1.87 3.51
N LYS A 97 7.64 1.62 4.81
CA LYS A 97 7.41 2.62 5.88
C LYS A 97 8.35 3.80 5.76
N ALA A 98 9.65 3.54 5.54
CA ALA A 98 10.65 4.58 5.37
C ALA A 98 10.36 5.45 4.14
N SER A 99 10.02 4.83 3.00
CA SER A 99 9.69 5.55 1.78
C SER A 99 8.38 6.34 1.91
N ALA A 100 7.37 5.83 2.64
CA ALA A 100 6.14 6.58 2.92
C ALA A 100 6.42 7.85 3.75
N ALA A 101 7.26 7.74 4.78
CA ALA A 101 7.68 8.89 5.58
C ALA A 101 8.48 9.91 4.75
N ALA A 102 9.38 9.45 3.88
CA ALA A 102 10.13 10.31 2.97
C ALA A 102 9.21 11.02 1.96
N PHE A 103 8.19 10.33 1.44
CA PHE A 103 7.21 10.89 0.51
C PHE A 103 6.37 12.00 1.17
N GLN A 104 5.91 11.79 2.41
CA GLN A 104 5.24 12.82 3.21
C GLN A 104 6.13 14.03 3.49
N ALA A 105 7.41 13.79 3.81
CA ALA A 105 8.36 14.88 4.07
C ALA A 105 8.66 15.70 2.80
N LYS A 106 8.65 15.05 1.63
CA LYS A 106 8.85 15.69 0.33
C LYS A 106 7.66 16.54 -0.11
N HIS A 107 6.43 16.11 0.20
CA HIS A 107 5.20 16.79 -0.21
C HIS A 107 4.41 17.24 1.03
N SER A 108 4.61 18.48 1.45
CA SER A 108 3.96 19.00 2.68
C SER A 108 2.44 19.16 2.59
N ASP A 109 1.86 19.11 1.39
CA ASP A 109 0.42 19.27 1.12
C ASP A 109 -0.36 17.94 1.05
N ILE A 110 0.29 16.80 1.32
CA ILE A 110 -0.38 15.48 1.34
C ILE A 110 -0.58 14.97 2.77
N ALA A 111 -1.42 13.96 2.92
CA ALA A 111 -1.47 13.09 4.08
C ALA A 111 -1.13 11.65 3.68
N THR A 112 -0.23 11.03 4.44
CA THR A 112 0.09 9.60 4.33
C THR A 112 -0.45 8.86 5.54
N PHE A 113 -1.12 7.74 5.27
CA PHE A 113 -1.63 6.82 6.27
C PHE A 113 -0.88 5.51 6.10
N TYR A 114 -0.48 4.89 7.21
CA TYR A 114 0.20 3.61 7.20
C TYR A 114 -0.57 2.63 8.07
N TYR A 115 -1.02 1.53 7.47
CA TYR A 115 -1.73 0.47 8.15
C TYR A 115 -0.82 -0.75 8.32
N ASP A 116 -0.55 -1.09 9.57
CA ASP A 116 0.30 -2.21 9.95
C ASP A 116 -0.51 -3.52 10.04
N SER A 117 -0.66 -4.19 8.89
CA SER A 117 -1.32 -5.49 8.80
C SER A 117 -0.47 -6.62 9.41
N TRP A 118 0.86 -6.45 9.42
CA TRP A 118 1.80 -7.41 10.01
C TRP A 118 1.52 -7.65 11.51
N SER A 119 1.39 -6.57 12.28
CA SER A 119 1.22 -6.65 13.74
C SER A 119 -0.18 -7.07 14.20
N LEU A 120 -1.20 -6.99 13.34
CA LEU A 120 -2.58 -7.30 13.71
C LEU A 120 -2.89 -8.80 13.72
N THR A 121 -2.25 -9.56 12.84
CA THR A 121 -2.60 -10.97 12.63
C THR A 121 -2.37 -11.91 13.83
N PRO A 122 -1.36 -11.72 14.72
CA PRO A 122 -1.25 -12.52 15.94
C PRO A 122 -2.51 -12.48 16.81
N SER A 123 -3.21 -11.33 16.86
CA SER A 123 -4.41 -11.16 17.68
C SER A 123 -5.63 -11.91 17.14
N PHE A 124 -5.74 -12.05 15.82
CA PHE A 124 -6.83 -12.81 15.20
C PHE A 124 -6.55 -14.31 15.17
N SER A 125 -5.31 -14.73 14.87
CA SER A 125 -4.96 -16.15 14.74
C SER A 125 -4.95 -16.91 16.06
N THR A 126 -4.97 -16.20 17.19
CA THR A 126 -4.99 -16.78 18.54
C THR A 126 -6.31 -16.51 19.28
N ALA A 127 -7.23 -15.74 18.68
CA ALA A 127 -8.53 -15.50 19.27
C ALA A 127 -9.34 -16.80 19.27
N PRO A 128 -9.90 -17.23 20.43
CA PRO A 128 -10.86 -18.31 20.46
C PRO A 128 -12.04 -17.95 19.53
N ARG A 129 -12.52 -18.93 18.75
CA ARG A 129 -13.80 -18.77 18.04
C ARG A 129 -14.86 -18.41 19.09
N PRO A 130 -15.66 -17.34 18.92
CA PRO A 130 -16.80 -17.09 19.79
C PRO A 130 -17.66 -18.36 19.83
N THR A 131 -17.89 -18.90 21.01
CA THR A 131 -18.80 -20.04 21.16
C THR A 131 -20.21 -19.57 20.85
N ASP A 132 -21.03 -20.44 20.24
CA ASP A 132 -22.41 -20.13 19.83
C ASP A 132 -23.33 -19.68 20.99
N SER A 133 -22.85 -19.71 22.24
CA SER A 133 -23.48 -19.17 23.44
C SER A 133 -23.34 -17.66 23.64
N GLN A 134 -22.81 -16.93 22.65
CA GLN A 134 -22.59 -15.47 22.67
C GLN A 134 -23.27 -14.75 21.49
N MET A 135 -24.18 -15.42 20.78
CA MET A 135 -25.17 -14.82 19.86
C MET A 135 -26.57 -15.02 20.44
#